data_AF-A0A3A0AAJ6-F1
#
_entry.id   AF-A0A3A0AAJ6-F1
#
_cell.length_a   1.000
_cell.length_b   1.000
_cell.length_c   1.000
_cell.angle_alpha   90.00
_cell.angle_beta   90.00
_cell.angle_gamma   90.00
#
_symmetry.space_group_name_H-M   'P 1'
#
loop_
_entity.id
_entity.type
_entity.pdbx_description
1 polymer ?
#
loop_
_entity_poly.entity_id
_entity_poly.type
_entity_poly.pdbx_seq_one_letter_code
_entity_poly.pdbx_strand_id
1 'polypeptide(L)'
;MEVTADAHFRRLVVYIHQNPQKHGFVDDFRQWPYSSYHTLLSFKKTNLHSDDVLAWFQGKAGFHAAHEQEILHQRILSLVPEEFVET
;
A
#
# COMPACT_ATOMS: atom_id res chain seq x y z
N MET A 1 -3.05 13.77 -17.84
CA MET A 1 -3.81 12.88 -16.94
C MET A 1 -3.70 13.46 -15.56
N GLU A 2 -4.82 13.90 -15.00
CA GLU A 2 -4.87 14.43 -13.64
C GLU A 2 -4.78 13.25 -12.67
N VAL A 3 -3.66 13.15 -11.95
CA VAL A 3 -3.54 12.22 -10.82
C VAL A 3 -4.22 12.91 -9.66
N THR A 4 -5.46 12.54 -9.34
CA THR A 4 -6.09 13.03 -8.12
C THR A 4 -5.27 12.61 -6.90
N ALA A 5 -5.25 13.43 -5.86
CA ALA A 5 -4.50 13.14 -4.63
C ALA A 5 -4.79 11.73 -4.09
N ASP A 6 -6.04 11.27 -4.17
CA ASP A 6 -6.48 9.92 -3.78
C ASP A 6 -5.82 8.81 -4.62
N ALA A 7 -5.68 9.01 -5.94
CA ALA A 7 -5.00 8.04 -6.79
C ALA A 7 -3.49 7.99 -6.53
N HIS A 8 -2.91 9.07 -6.02
CA HIS A 8 -1.51 9.12 -5.58
C HIS A 8 -1.34 8.40 -4.23
N PHE A 9 -2.14 8.74 -3.21
CA PHE A 9 -2.06 8.13 -1.89
C PHE A 9 -2.30 6.63 -1.91
N ARG A 10 -3.26 6.15 -2.73
CA ARG A 10 -3.50 4.71 -2.88
C ARG A 10 -2.28 3.95 -3.38
N ARG A 11 -1.53 4.51 -4.32
CA ARG A 11 -0.30 3.88 -4.85
C ARG A 11 0.78 3.80 -3.78
N LEU A 12 0.97 4.86 -3.01
CA LEU A 12 1.93 4.88 -1.91
C LEU A 12 1.58 3.86 -0.83
N VAL A 13 0.30 3.72 -0.47
CA VAL A 13 -0.15 2.69 0.49
C VAL A 13 0.21 1.29 0.00
N VAL A 14 -0.11 0.96 -1.26
CA VAL A 14 0.23 -0.35 -1.82
C VAL A 14 1.75 -0.57 -1.86
N TYR A 15 2.52 0.46 -2.24
CA TYR A 15 3.98 0.40 -2.29
C TYR A 15 4.59 0.10 -0.92
N ILE A 16 4.21 0.86 0.09
CA ILE A 16 4.70 0.68 1.46
C ILE A 16 4.42 -0.74 1.95
N HIS A 17 3.25 -1.29 1.63
CA HIS A 17 2.94 -2.67 1.98
C HIS A 17 3.77 -3.68 1.19
N GLN A 18 4.07 -3.44 -0.09
CA GLN A 18 4.89 -4.35 -0.91
C GLN A 18 6.40 -4.21 -0.66
N ASN A 19 6.88 -3.12 -0.04
CA ASN A 19 8.29 -2.86 0.20
C ASN A 19 9.08 -4.00 0.86
N PRO A 20 8.59 -4.64 1.94
CA PRO A 20 9.29 -5.75 2.58
C PRO A 20 9.58 -6.90 1.60
N GLN A 21 8.63 -7.18 0.70
CA GLN A 21 8.81 -8.20 -0.33
C GLN A 21 9.72 -7.73 -1.46
N LYS A 22 9.52 -6.50 -1.94
CA LYS A 22 10.33 -5.89 -2.98
C LYS A 22 11.82 -5.90 -2.62
N HIS A 23 12.15 -5.52 -1.40
CA HIS A 23 13.52 -5.44 -0.91
C HIS A 23 14.04 -6.75 -0.29
N GLY A 24 13.34 -7.86 -0.49
CA GLY A 24 13.81 -9.20 -0.13
C GLY A 24 13.83 -9.53 1.36
N PHE A 25 13.12 -8.76 2.20
CA PHE A 25 12.98 -9.09 3.62
C PHE A 25 12.02 -10.25 3.89
N VAL A 26 11.04 -10.45 3.00
CA VAL A 26 10.05 -11.55 3.04
C VAL A 26 9.65 -11.98 1.63
N ASP A 27 9.23 -13.22 1.44
CA ASP A 27 8.76 -13.71 0.13
C ASP A 27 7.33 -13.21 -0.21
N ASP A 28 6.51 -13.01 0.83
CA ASP A 28 5.16 -12.49 0.72
C ASP A 28 4.99 -11.34 1.72
N PHE A 29 4.69 -10.14 1.21
CA PHE A 29 4.49 -8.96 2.03
C PHE A 29 3.36 -9.12 3.05
N ARG A 30 2.40 -10.01 2.78
CA ARG A 30 1.29 -10.35 3.69
C ARG A 30 1.76 -11.15 4.91
N GLN A 31 3.03 -11.53 4.98
CA GLN A 31 3.63 -12.14 6.15
C GLN A 31 4.37 -11.12 7.02
N TRP A 32 4.49 -9.87 6.56
CA TRP A 32 5.22 -8.82 7.28
C TRP A 32 4.41 -8.25 8.45
N PRO A 33 4.78 -8.54 9.71
CA PRO A 33 3.97 -8.15 10.87
C PRO A 33 4.07 -6.66 11.19
N TYR A 34 5.08 -5.98 10.66
CA TYR A 34 5.34 -4.55 10.92
C TYR A 34 4.70 -3.64 9.86
N SER A 35 3.58 -4.07 9.27
CA SER A 35 2.78 -3.26 8.34
C SER A 35 1.36 -3.03 8.89
N SER A 36 0.71 -1.96 8.42
CA SER A 36 -0.70 -1.72 8.72
C SER A 36 -1.65 -2.58 7.88
N TYR A 37 -1.15 -3.39 6.94
CA TYR A 37 -1.94 -4.24 6.05
C TYR A 37 -2.95 -5.12 6.81
N HIS A 38 -2.49 -5.83 7.85
CA HIS A 38 -3.38 -6.68 8.66
C HIS A 38 -4.34 -5.87 9.52
N THR A 39 -3.89 -4.75 10.06
CA THR A 39 -4.72 -3.88 10.88
C THR A 39 -5.88 -3.30 10.08
N LEU A 40 -5.65 -2.91 8.82
CA LEU A 40 -6.68 -2.41 7.90
C LEU A 40 -7.68 -3.49 7.47
N LEU A 41 -7.24 -4.75 7.37
CA LEU A 41 -8.12 -5.87 7.02
C LEU A 41 -8.88 -6.46 8.23
N SER A 42 -8.42 -6.19 9.44
CA SER A 42 -9.03 -6.67 10.67
C SER A 42 -10.43 -6.08 10.88
N PHE A 43 -11.26 -6.77 11.68
CA PHE A 43 -12.53 -6.23 12.19
C PHE A 43 -12.38 -5.53 13.54
N LYS A 44 -11.17 -5.55 14.11
CA LYS A 44 -10.90 -4.93 15.41
C LYS A 44 -10.85 -3.41 15.24
N LYS A 45 -11.73 -2.69 15.96
CA LYS A 45 -11.63 -1.24 16.09
C LYS A 45 -10.25 -0.87 16.62
N THR A 46 -9.54 -0.04 15.85
CA THR A 46 -8.29 0.58 16.29
C THR A 46 -8.46 2.10 16.25
N ASN A 47 -7.54 2.85 16.84
CA ASN A 47 -7.51 4.32 16.70
C ASN A 47 -7.11 4.76 15.28
N LEU A 48 -6.79 3.82 14.38
CA LEU A 48 -6.54 4.10 12.98
C LEU A 48 -7.87 4.41 12.30
N HIS A 49 -7.89 5.44 11.46
CA HIS A 49 -8.99 5.73 10.53
C HIS A 49 -8.99 4.68 9.39
N SER A 50 -9.15 3.40 9.73
CA SER A 50 -9.16 2.30 8.78
C SER A 50 -10.27 2.45 7.76
N ASP A 51 -11.40 3.02 8.16
CA ASP A 51 -12.57 3.20 7.30
C ASP A 51 -12.29 4.23 6.19
N ASP A 52 -11.56 5.32 6.49
CA ASP A 52 -11.19 6.34 5.51
C ASP A 52 -10.22 5.78 4.47
N VAL A 53 -9.20 5.05 4.93
CA VAL A 53 -8.23 4.40 4.02
C VAL A 53 -8.95 3.37 3.16
N LEU A 54 -9.77 2.49 3.75
CA LEU A 54 -10.54 1.49 3.01
C LEU A 54 -11.53 2.13 2.03
N ALA A 55 -12.11 3.29 2.34
CA ALA A 55 -13.01 4.01 1.46
C ALA A 55 -12.32 4.43 0.15
N TRP A 56 -11.04 4.84 0.19
CA TRP A 56 -10.25 5.12 -1.02
C TRP A 56 -10.18 3.90 -1.96
N PHE A 57 -10.20 2.70 -1.38
CA PHE A 57 -10.15 1.44 -2.11
C PHE A 57 -11.52 0.80 -2.36
N GLN A 58 -12.63 1.52 -2.13
CA GLN A 58 -13.98 0.96 -2.27
C GLN A 58 -14.21 -0.27 -1.36
N GLY A 59 -13.61 -0.24 -0.17
CA GLY A 59 -13.71 -1.28 0.85
C GLY A 59 -12.60 -2.33 0.80
N LYS A 60 -12.73 -3.36 1.65
CA LYS A 60 -11.71 -4.41 1.83
C LYS A 60 -11.41 -5.19 0.55
N ALA A 61 -12.42 -5.45 -0.28
CA ALA A 61 -12.24 -6.19 -1.52
C ALA A 61 -11.37 -5.42 -2.52
N GLY A 62 -11.65 -4.13 -2.72
CA GLY A 62 -10.83 -3.30 -3.60
C GLY A 62 -9.46 -2.99 -2.98
N PHE A 63 -9.34 -2.95 -1.65
CA PHE A 63 -8.04 -2.87 -0.98
C PHE A 63 -7.20 -4.11 -1.32
N HIS A 64 -7.76 -5.31 -1.17
CA HIS A 64 -7.06 -6.55 -1.51
C HIS A 64 -6.65 -6.59 -2.99
N ALA A 65 -7.58 -6.30 -3.90
CA ALA A 65 -7.33 -6.30 -5.34
C ALA A 65 -6.24 -5.29 -5.75
N ALA A 66 -6.22 -4.10 -5.13
CA ALA A 66 -5.17 -3.11 -5.40
C ALA A 66 -3.78 -3.58 -4.96
N HIS A 67 -3.69 -4.43 -3.93
CA HIS A 67 -2.42 -4.97 -3.43
C HIS A 67 -1.93 -6.22 -4.18
N GLU A 68 -2.78 -6.85 -4.98
CA GLU A 68 -2.40 -7.93 -5.90
C GLU A 68 -1.78 -7.42 -7.20
N GLN A 69 -2.01 -6.16 -7.53
CA GLN A 69 -1.42 -5.56 -8.73
C GLN A 69 0.05 -5.21 -8.48
N GLU A 70 0.88 -5.59 -9.44
CA GLU A 70 2.26 -5.09 -9.49
C GLU A 70 2.22 -3.59 -9.77
N ILE A 71 2.79 -2.82 -8.86
CA ILE A 71 2.92 -1.39 -9.09
C ILE A 71 4.06 -1.18 -10.10
N LEU A 72 3.72 -0.57 -11.24
CA LEU A 72 4.74 -0.08 -12.16
C LEU A 72 5.62 0.96 -11.44
N HIS A 73 6.86 0.57 -11.14
CA HIS A 73 7.80 1.33 -10.32
C HIS A 73 7.99 2.78 -10.81
N GLN A 74 8.03 3.00 -12.12
CA GLN A 74 8.13 4.33 -12.74
C GLN A 74 7.02 5.31 -12.33
N ARG A 75 5.84 4.80 -11.94
CA ARG A 75 4.72 5.64 -11.47
C ARG A 75 4.85 6.06 -10.02
N ILE A 76 5.80 5.49 -9.29
CA ILE A 76 6.09 5.80 -7.88
C ILE A 76 7.39 6.58 -7.72
N LEU A 77 8.32 6.51 -8.68
CA LEU A 77 9.58 7.28 -8.64
C LEU A 77 9.37 8.78 -8.43
N SER A 78 8.30 9.36 -8.97
CA SER A 78 7.98 10.78 -8.76
C SER A 78 7.30 11.07 -7.42
N LEU A 79 7.03 10.03 -6.62
CA LEU A 79 6.24 10.09 -5.38
C LEU A 79 7.07 9.76 -4.14
N VAL A 80 8.24 9.15 -4.30
CA VAL A 80 9.14 8.77 -3.21
C VAL A 80 10.52 9.39 -3.43
N PRO A 81 11.24 9.77 -2.36
CA PRO A 81 12.63 10.22 -2.49
C PRO A 81 13.50 9.14 -3.16
N GLU A 82 14.52 9.58 -3.91
CA GLU A 82 15.41 8.70 -4.69
C GLU A 82 16.10 7.63 -3.84
N GLU A 83 16.37 7.91 -2.57
CA GLU A 83 16.97 6.95 -1.62
C GLU A 83 16.11 5.70 -1.34
N PHE A 84 14.81 5.71 -1.68
CA PHE A 84 13.90 4.57 -1.54
C PHE A 84 13.68 3.78 -2.85
N VAL A 85 14.44 4.13 -3.90
CA VAL A 85 14.27 3.59 -5.25
C VAL A 85 15.23 2.45 -5.56
N GLU A 86 16.46 2.49 -5.05
CA GLU A 86 17.59 1.71 -5.56
C GLU A 86 17.98 0.45 -4.75
N THR A 87 17.16 -0.02 -3.82
CA THR A 87 17.44 -1.24 -3.04
C THR A 87 16.75 -2.49 -3.56
#